data_AF-A0A0A0BXP0-F1
#
_entry.id   AF-A0A0A0BXP0-F1
#
_cell.length_a   1.000
_cell.length_b   1.000
_cell.length_c   1.000
_cell.angle_alpha   90.00
_cell.angle_beta   90.00
_cell.angle_gamma   90.00
#
_symmetry.space_group_name_H-M   'P 1'
#
loop_
_entity.id
_entity.type
_entity.pdbx_description
1 polymer ?
#
loop_
_entity_poly.entity_id
_entity_poly.type
_entity_poly.pdbx_seq_one_letter_code
_entity_poly.pdbx_strand_id
1 'polypeptide(L)'
;MPVRVHAVGMRSGTDAAANRAAAVAAVEDAVGSGAGPGTALVVLPEYAAAFDPRGVTPELAEPLDGPFVGALRAATAGSGALVVAGTTLPGSRPDRAVNAVVVVRDGDVVAAYRKVHLYDAFGHRESDRLEPGPADAQPVVVRVGGLTVGVMTCYDLRFPEVARRLVDAGADVLVVPAAWADGEHKADHWTTLLRARAIESTAYVVGAAQQGRGVTGASCVVDPLGVVLAAAGGRGADDDASPGTAAVASLDPDVVTAVRERNPSLANRRYRVVPGAPVASPAGPDGPGRTRC
;
A
#
# COMPACT_ATOMS: atom_id res chain seq x y z
N MET A 1 6.40 -10.09 -21.29
CA MET A 1 7.38 -10.70 -20.36
C MET A 1 6.86 -10.52 -18.95
N PRO A 2 6.90 -11.57 -18.10
CA PRO A 2 6.48 -11.46 -16.72
C PRO A 2 7.33 -10.47 -15.91
N VAL A 3 6.71 -9.81 -14.93
CA VAL A 3 7.36 -8.96 -13.94
C VAL A 3 7.59 -9.78 -12.69
N ARG A 4 8.83 -9.85 -12.18
CA ARG A 4 9.12 -10.48 -10.90
C ARG A 4 8.89 -9.46 -9.78
N VAL A 5 7.98 -9.78 -8.87
CA VAL A 5 7.61 -8.91 -7.75
C VAL A 5 8.11 -9.46 -6.42
N HIS A 6 8.61 -8.57 -5.58
CA HIS A 6 8.98 -8.82 -4.19
C HIS A 6 8.11 -7.95 -3.28
N ALA A 7 7.12 -8.57 -2.61
CA ALA A 7 6.36 -7.92 -1.54
C ALA A 7 7.13 -8.10 -0.24
N VAL A 8 7.95 -7.11 0.10
CA VAL A 8 8.94 -7.21 1.18
C VAL A 8 8.24 -7.00 2.52
N GLY A 9 8.42 -7.97 3.43
CA GLY A 9 8.20 -7.76 4.84
C GLY A 9 9.42 -7.11 5.48
N MET A 10 9.24 -5.97 6.17
CA MET A 10 10.31 -5.34 6.94
C MET A 10 9.92 -5.24 8.40
N ARG A 11 10.90 -5.24 9.30
CA ARG A 11 10.73 -4.94 10.72
C ARG A 11 11.34 -3.58 11.02
N SER A 12 10.73 -2.51 10.49
CA SER A 12 11.27 -1.17 10.72
C SER A 12 11.07 -0.75 12.17
N GLY A 13 12.10 -0.12 12.75
CA GLY A 13 12.05 0.53 14.06
C GLY A 13 12.26 2.03 13.94
N THR A 14 12.72 2.67 15.01
CA THR A 14 13.07 4.10 15.02
C THR A 14 14.54 4.36 14.63
N ASP A 15 15.35 3.33 14.42
CA ASP A 15 16.71 3.46 13.88
C ASP A 15 16.66 3.60 12.35
N ALA A 16 16.65 4.84 11.87
CA ALA A 16 16.61 5.14 10.44
C ALA A 16 17.79 4.55 9.66
N ALA A 17 18.97 4.38 10.28
CA ALA A 17 20.13 3.80 9.59
C ALA A 17 19.98 2.30 9.37
N ALA A 18 19.52 1.57 10.38
CA ALA A 18 19.22 0.14 10.26
C ALA A 18 18.11 -0.10 9.22
N ASN A 19 17.04 0.70 9.26
CA ASN A 19 15.93 0.59 8.32
C ASN A 19 16.37 0.85 6.87
N ARG A 20 17.19 1.88 6.63
CA ARG A 20 17.77 2.16 5.31
C ARG A 20 18.60 1.00 4.79
N ALA A 21 19.48 0.43 5.63
CA ALA A 21 20.30 -0.70 5.23
C ALA A 21 19.44 -1.92 4.84
N ALA A 22 18.39 -2.21 5.61
CA ALA A 22 17.46 -3.29 5.31
C ALA A 22 16.68 -3.05 4.00
N ALA A 23 16.23 -1.81 3.77
CA ALA A 23 15.57 -1.44 2.52
C ALA A 23 16.48 -1.60 1.29
N VAL A 24 17.74 -1.16 1.39
CA VAL A 24 18.73 -1.31 0.32
C VAL A 24 19.02 -2.78 0.04
N ALA A 25 19.26 -3.58 1.08
CA ALA A 25 19.50 -5.02 0.93
C ALA A 25 18.33 -5.72 0.22
N ALA A 26 17.09 -5.38 0.57
CA ALA A 26 15.91 -5.94 -0.10
C ALA A 26 15.83 -5.56 -1.59
N VAL A 27 16.26 -4.35 -1.96
CA VAL A 27 16.36 -3.93 -3.37
C VAL A 27 17.46 -4.72 -4.09
N GLU A 28 18.64 -4.82 -3.50
CA GLU A 28 19.79 -5.55 -4.07
C GLU A 28 19.47 -7.04 -4.27
N ASP A 29 18.84 -7.69 -3.28
CA ASP A 29 18.39 -9.08 -3.36
C ASP A 29 17.38 -9.27 -4.50
N ALA A 30 16.44 -8.34 -4.64
CA ALA A 30 15.45 -8.40 -5.70
C ALA A 30 16.06 -8.23 -7.09
N VAL A 31 17.02 -7.31 -7.24
CA VAL A 31 17.79 -7.13 -8.49
C VAL A 31 18.62 -8.39 -8.80
N GLY A 32 19.24 -8.99 -7.80
CA GLY A 32 20.04 -10.22 -7.93
C GLY A 32 19.21 -11.49 -8.22
N SER A 33 17.91 -11.47 -7.94
CA SER A 33 17.01 -12.65 -8.06
C SER A 33 16.66 -13.09 -9.49
N GLY A 34 17.35 -12.57 -10.50
CA GLY A 34 17.24 -13.02 -11.91
C GLY A 34 16.04 -12.45 -12.66
N ALA A 35 15.52 -11.30 -12.26
CA ALA A 35 14.58 -10.55 -13.09
C ALA A 35 15.31 -10.06 -14.37
N GLY A 36 14.65 -10.14 -15.53
CA GLY A 36 15.18 -9.49 -16.73
C GLY A 36 15.26 -7.96 -16.55
N PRO A 37 16.11 -7.26 -17.32
CA PRO A 37 16.23 -5.80 -17.24
C PRO A 37 14.86 -5.12 -17.28
N GLY A 38 14.57 -4.24 -16.32
CA GLY A 38 13.30 -3.49 -16.27
C GLY A 38 12.06 -4.30 -15.84
N THR A 39 12.22 -5.52 -15.33
CA THR A 39 11.12 -6.40 -14.92
C THR A 39 11.11 -6.75 -13.43
N ALA A 40 11.93 -6.08 -12.61
CA ALA A 40 11.89 -6.18 -11.16
C ALA A 40 10.96 -5.12 -10.56
N LEU A 41 9.99 -5.56 -9.76
CA LEU A 41 9.16 -4.70 -8.91
C LEU A 41 9.43 -5.02 -7.44
N VAL A 42 9.91 -4.06 -6.67
CA VAL A 42 10.15 -4.20 -5.24
C VAL A 42 9.16 -3.32 -4.50
N VAL A 43 8.35 -3.91 -3.63
CA VAL A 43 7.38 -3.17 -2.81
C VAL A 43 7.80 -3.32 -1.35
N LEU A 44 8.28 -2.23 -0.78
CA LEU A 44 8.58 -2.10 0.64
C LEU A 44 7.33 -1.64 1.39
N PRO A 45 7.19 -1.94 2.69
CA PRO A 45 5.97 -1.62 3.43
C PRO A 45 5.81 -0.12 3.70
N GLU A 46 4.66 0.23 4.28
CA GLU A 46 4.41 1.58 4.82
C GLU A 46 5.46 1.88 5.90
N TYR A 47 5.89 3.13 6.01
CA TYR A 47 6.85 3.53 7.03
C TYR A 47 8.17 2.75 7.01
N ALA A 48 8.62 2.28 5.83
CA ALA A 48 9.87 1.54 5.69
C ALA A 48 11.08 2.33 6.21
N ALA A 49 11.06 3.67 6.08
CA ALA A 49 12.11 4.56 6.59
C ALA A 49 12.22 4.56 8.12
N ALA A 50 11.10 4.60 8.83
CA ALA A 50 11.02 4.61 10.28
C ALA A 50 9.59 4.31 10.76
N PHE A 51 9.46 3.40 11.72
CA PHE A 51 8.18 2.97 12.25
C PHE A 51 8.22 2.89 13.79
N ASP A 52 7.15 3.39 14.43
CA ASP A 52 6.89 3.20 15.87
C ASP A 52 5.46 2.68 16.04
N PRO A 53 5.25 1.52 16.71
CA PRO A 53 3.92 0.97 16.98
C PRO A 53 3.00 1.91 17.78
N ARG A 54 3.54 2.92 18.48
CA ARG A 54 2.77 3.95 19.20
C ARG A 54 2.30 5.09 18.28
N GLY A 55 2.68 5.02 17.01
CA GLY A 55 2.37 5.97 15.96
C GLY A 55 3.61 6.74 15.52
N VAL A 56 3.76 6.88 14.21
CA VAL A 56 4.84 7.64 13.57
C VAL A 56 4.64 9.13 13.81
N THR A 57 5.73 9.82 14.15
CA THR A 57 5.73 11.24 14.53
C THR A 57 6.54 12.08 13.53
N PRO A 58 6.36 13.41 13.49
CA PRO A 58 7.07 14.29 12.56
C PRO A 58 8.60 14.24 12.68
N GLU A 59 9.14 13.89 13.84
CA GLU A 59 10.59 13.78 14.07
C GLU A 59 11.23 12.62 13.29
N LEU A 60 10.42 11.66 12.83
CA LEU A 60 10.86 10.55 11.97
C LEU A 60 10.75 10.87 10.48
N ALA A 61 10.32 12.09 10.12
CA ALA A 61 10.13 12.48 8.74
C ALA A 61 11.46 12.84 8.06
N GLU A 62 11.63 12.38 6.82
CA GLU A 62 12.75 12.74 5.96
C GLU A 62 12.22 13.34 4.64
N PRO A 63 12.84 14.39 4.09
CA PRO A 63 12.42 14.95 2.81
C PRO A 63 12.72 13.99 1.64
N LEU A 64 12.19 14.30 0.45
CA LEU A 64 12.37 13.44 -0.75
C LEU A 64 13.82 13.34 -1.24
N ASP A 65 14.67 14.29 -0.86
CA ASP A 65 16.12 14.28 -1.08
C ASP A 65 16.90 13.82 0.16
N GLY A 66 16.20 13.33 1.18
CA GLY A 66 16.75 12.85 2.44
C GLY A 66 17.44 11.48 2.32
N PRO A 67 18.12 11.04 3.40
CA PRO A 67 18.93 9.83 3.43
C PRO A 67 18.22 8.56 2.93
N PHE A 68 16.97 8.31 3.33
CA PHE A 68 16.24 7.11 2.96
C PHE A 68 15.97 7.05 1.45
N VAL A 69 15.42 8.11 0.87
CA VAL A 69 15.13 8.16 -0.56
C VAL A 69 16.44 8.19 -1.36
N GLY A 70 17.47 8.91 -0.89
CA GLY A 70 18.80 8.91 -1.48
C GLY A 70 19.42 7.51 -1.58
N ALA A 71 19.27 6.69 -0.54
CA ALA A 71 19.74 5.30 -0.54
C ALA A 71 18.99 4.43 -1.56
N LEU A 72 17.67 4.57 -1.68
CA LEU A 72 16.88 3.85 -2.68
C LEU A 72 17.24 4.27 -4.11
N ARG A 73 17.51 5.57 -4.33
CA ARG A 73 17.99 6.07 -5.63
C ARG A 73 19.33 5.42 -5.99
N ALA A 74 20.28 5.40 -5.05
CA ALA A 74 21.57 4.75 -5.27
C ALA A 74 21.42 3.26 -5.58
N ALA A 75 20.59 2.54 -4.82
CA ALA A 75 20.36 1.09 -5.00
C ALA A 75 19.66 0.72 -6.31
N THR A 76 18.90 1.66 -6.90
CA THR A 76 18.18 1.44 -8.16
C THR A 76 18.95 1.89 -9.40
N ALA A 77 20.04 2.64 -9.25
CA ALA A 77 20.79 3.19 -10.39
C ALA A 77 21.30 2.09 -11.32
N GLY A 78 20.84 2.10 -12.57
CA GLY A 78 21.28 1.18 -13.62
C GLY A 78 20.69 -0.23 -13.55
N SER A 79 19.78 -0.52 -12.60
CA SER A 79 19.16 -1.84 -12.47
C SER A 79 17.84 -1.99 -13.24
N GLY A 80 17.19 -0.89 -13.61
CA GLY A 80 15.85 -0.88 -14.19
C GLY A 80 14.75 -1.29 -13.20
N ALA A 81 15.08 -1.56 -11.93
CA ALA A 81 14.10 -1.96 -10.93
C ALA A 81 13.16 -0.81 -10.59
N LEU A 82 11.87 -1.13 -10.47
CA LEU A 82 10.88 -0.22 -9.91
C LEU A 82 10.72 -0.51 -8.43
N VAL A 83 11.09 0.45 -7.58
CA VAL A 83 10.95 0.35 -6.13
C VAL A 83 9.78 1.23 -5.68
N VAL A 84 8.85 0.67 -4.93
CA VAL A 84 7.75 1.38 -4.27
C VAL A 84 7.96 1.25 -2.76
N ALA A 85 8.11 2.37 -2.05
CA ALA A 85 8.46 2.34 -0.64
C ALA A 85 7.67 3.36 0.19
N GLY A 86 7.11 2.92 1.32
CA GLY A 86 6.50 3.81 2.29
C GLY A 86 7.53 4.62 3.06
N THR A 87 7.25 5.90 3.27
CA THR A 87 8.09 6.82 4.04
C THR A 87 7.22 7.90 4.70
N THR A 88 7.85 8.73 5.53
CA THR A 88 7.22 9.88 6.17
C THR A 88 7.90 11.14 5.68
N LEU A 89 7.14 12.07 5.09
CA LEU A 89 7.65 13.35 4.62
C LEU A 89 7.32 14.46 5.62
N PRO A 90 8.11 15.55 5.68
CA PRO A 90 7.75 16.75 6.42
C PRO A 90 6.40 17.30 5.96
N GLY A 91 5.57 17.74 6.90
CA GLY A 91 4.26 18.34 6.63
C GLY A 91 4.33 19.84 6.38
N SER A 92 3.16 20.48 6.31
CA SER A 92 3.05 21.93 6.12
C SER A 92 3.54 22.74 7.33
N ARG A 93 3.63 22.11 8.51
CA ARG A 93 4.10 22.70 9.77
C ARG A 93 5.11 21.77 10.46
N PRO A 94 6.00 22.29 11.33
CA PRO A 94 7.02 21.47 12.01
C PRO A 94 6.47 20.35 12.89
N ASP A 95 5.27 20.54 13.45
CA ASP A 95 4.55 19.55 14.28
C ASP A 95 3.71 18.57 13.45
N ARG A 96 3.88 18.57 12.12
CA ARG A 96 3.08 17.76 11.19
C ARG A 96 3.96 17.04 10.19
N ALA A 97 3.48 15.87 9.78
CA ALA A 97 4.10 15.05 8.74
C ALA A 97 3.07 14.54 7.74
N VAL A 98 3.53 13.92 6.66
CA VAL A 98 2.70 13.27 5.66
C VAL A 98 3.18 11.83 5.49
N ASN A 99 2.26 10.88 5.63
CA ASN A 99 2.53 9.51 5.23
C ASN A 99 2.53 9.43 3.70
N ALA A 100 3.62 8.96 3.12
CA ALA A 100 3.83 8.95 1.69
C ALA A 100 4.36 7.60 1.20
N VAL A 101 4.16 7.33 -0.08
CA VAL A 101 4.80 6.24 -0.80
C VAL A 101 5.58 6.85 -1.96
N VAL A 102 6.89 6.63 -1.98
CA VAL A 102 7.75 7.05 -3.08
C VAL A 102 7.91 5.92 -4.09
N VAL A 103 8.00 6.29 -5.36
CA VAL A 103 8.30 5.38 -6.46
C VAL A 103 9.63 5.80 -7.05
N VAL A 104 10.61 4.90 -7.00
CA VAL A 104 11.99 5.15 -7.41
C VAL A 104 12.38 4.18 -8.52
N ARG A 105 13.05 4.68 -9.55
CA ARG A 105 13.60 3.89 -10.66
C ARG A 105 14.88 4.54 -11.16
N ASP A 106 15.90 3.72 -11.44
CA ASP A 106 17.13 4.14 -12.11
C ASP A 106 17.77 5.40 -11.51
N GLY A 107 17.71 5.53 -10.18
CA GLY A 107 18.27 6.70 -9.49
C GLY A 107 17.36 7.92 -9.44
N ASP A 108 16.11 7.85 -9.88
CA ASP A 108 15.15 8.97 -9.87
C ASP A 108 13.87 8.64 -9.11
N VAL A 109 13.33 9.65 -8.43
CA VAL A 109 11.97 9.60 -7.87
C VAL A 109 10.99 9.89 -8.99
N VAL A 110 10.38 8.85 -9.55
CA VAL A 110 9.47 8.97 -10.71
C VAL A 110 8.04 9.29 -10.31
N ALA A 111 7.65 9.04 -9.06
CA ALA A 111 6.38 9.47 -8.49
C ALA A 111 6.42 9.49 -6.95
N ALA A 112 5.48 10.22 -6.35
CA ALA A 112 5.21 10.15 -4.92
C ALA A 112 3.69 10.25 -4.68
N TYR A 113 3.17 9.33 -3.90
CA TYR A 113 1.79 9.33 -3.41
C TYR A 113 1.77 9.81 -1.97
N ARG A 114 0.82 10.69 -1.61
CA ARG A 114 0.58 11.14 -0.23
C ARG A 114 -0.74 10.54 0.23
N LYS A 115 -0.73 9.80 1.34
CA LYS A 115 -1.87 9.03 1.84
C LYS A 115 -3.09 9.93 2.06
N VAL A 116 -4.18 9.63 1.37
CA VAL A 116 -5.40 10.44 1.42
C VAL A 116 -6.25 10.07 2.65
N HIS A 117 -6.38 8.78 2.94
CA HIS A 117 -7.22 8.30 4.04
C HIS A 117 -6.37 8.03 5.30
N LEU A 118 -6.47 8.92 6.29
CA LEU A 118 -5.82 8.74 7.58
C LEU A 118 -6.60 7.80 8.50
N TYR A 119 -5.89 6.98 9.27
CA TYR A 119 -6.46 6.02 10.19
C TYR A 119 -6.91 6.68 11.50
N ASP A 120 -8.14 7.18 11.47
CA ASP A 120 -8.87 7.72 12.63
C ASP A 120 -9.96 6.74 13.07
N ALA A 121 -9.55 5.61 13.63
CA ALA A 121 -10.47 4.53 14.00
C ALA A 121 -9.91 3.67 15.15
N PHE A 122 -10.81 2.97 15.84
CA PHE A 122 -10.46 2.02 16.91
C PHE A 122 -9.56 2.62 18.00
N GLY A 123 -9.81 3.88 18.39
CA GLY A 123 -9.04 4.59 19.42
C GLY A 123 -7.70 5.17 18.94
N HIS A 124 -7.34 4.99 17.67
CA HIS A 124 -6.19 5.63 17.05
C HIS A 124 -6.63 6.87 16.26
N ARG A 125 -5.79 7.90 16.25
CA ARG A 125 -5.99 9.14 15.50
C ARG A 125 -4.70 9.53 14.80
N GLU A 126 -4.49 9.00 13.61
CA GLU A 126 -3.34 9.34 12.76
C GLU A 126 -3.35 10.85 12.41
N SER A 127 -4.54 11.46 12.30
CA SER A 127 -4.74 12.88 12.01
C SER A 127 -4.22 13.87 13.05
N ASP A 128 -3.89 13.40 14.27
CA ASP A 128 -3.27 14.24 15.30
C ASP A 128 -1.86 14.69 14.89
N ARG A 129 -1.18 13.88 14.08
CA ARG A 129 0.23 14.09 13.70
C ARG A 129 0.41 14.22 12.19
N LEU A 130 -0.45 13.57 11.41
CA LEU A 130 -0.30 13.49 9.97
C LEU A 130 -1.34 14.32 9.22
N GLU A 131 -0.92 14.92 8.13
CA GLU A 131 -1.78 15.64 7.18
C GLU A 131 -2.20 14.69 6.06
N PRO A 132 -3.48 14.69 5.66
CA PRO A 132 -3.92 13.90 4.52
C PRO A 132 -3.35 14.48 3.23
N GLY A 133 -3.07 13.60 2.27
CA GLY A 133 -2.82 13.99 0.89
C GLY A 133 -4.08 14.59 0.24
N PRO A 134 -3.92 15.34 -0.87
CA PRO A 134 -5.04 15.89 -1.63
C PRO A 134 -5.92 14.79 -2.21
N ALA A 135 -7.21 14.79 -1.85
CA ALA A 135 -8.16 13.76 -2.27
C ALA A 135 -8.43 13.78 -3.79
N ASP A 136 -8.25 14.91 -4.45
CA ASP A 136 -8.44 15.13 -5.88
C ASP A 136 -7.17 14.91 -6.73
N ALA A 137 -6.03 14.60 -6.11
CA ALA A 137 -4.81 14.33 -6.85
C ALA A 137 -4.97 13.18 -7.84
N GLN A 138 -4.23 13.27 -8.95
CA GLN A 138 -4.24 12.24 -9.99
C GLN A 138 -3.73 10.90 -9.42
N PRO A 139 -4.31 9.76 -9.85
CA PRO A 139 -3.84 8.45 -9.43
C PRO A 139 -2.37 8.25 -9.83
N VAL A 140 -1.56 7.74 -8.90
CA VAL A 140 -0.15 7.43 -9.19
C VAL A 140 -0.08 6.07 -9.87
N VAL A 141 0.21 6.08 -11.17
CA VAL A 141 0.41 4.89 -12.00
C VAL A 141 1.75 4.94 -12.73
N VAL A 142 2.52 3.84 -12.69
CA VAL A 142 3.86 3.74 -13.30
C VAL A 142 4.02 2.39 -14.00
N ARG A 143 4.54 2.38 -15.23
CA ARG A 143 4.72 1.13 -16.00
C ARG A 143 5.96 0.37 -15.57
N VAL A 144 5.89 -0.95 -15.43
CA VAL A 144 7.04 -1.87 -15.26
C VAL A 144 6.83 -3.10 -16.15
N GLY A 145 7.79 -3.41 -17.01
CA GLY A 145 7.60 -4.39 -18.08
C GLY A 145 6.30 -4.13 -18.88
N GLY A 146 5.47 -5.17 -19.01
CA GLY A 146 4.17 -5.10 -19.68
C GLY A 146 3.00 -4.64 -18.81
N LEU A 147 3.22 -4.31 -17.53
CA LEU A 147 2.18 -4.00 -16.54
C LEU A 147 2.20 -2.52 -16.14
N THR A 148 1.05 -2.00 -15.75
CA THR A 148 0.91 -0.70 -15.08
C THR A 148 0.66 -0.87 -13.58
N VAL A 149 1.53 -0.32 -12.75
CA VAL A 149 1.46 -0.39 -11.28
C VAL A 149 0.76 0.85 -10.74
N GLY A 150 -0.38 0.66 -10.06
CA GLY A 150 -1.09 1.70 -9.32
C GLY A 150 -0.76 1.67 -7.82
N VAL A 151 -0.48 2.84 -7.24
CA VAL A 151 -0.04 2.97 -5.84
C VAL A 151 -1.18 3.43 -4.93
N MET A 152 -1.40 2.67 -3.86
CA MET A 152 -2.23 3.05 -2.70
C MET A 152 -1.50 2.60 -1.42
N THR A 153 -1.96 2.97 -0.22
CA THR A 153 -1.28 2.53 1.01
C THR A 153 -2.24 2.21 2.15
N CYS A 154 -1.94 1.13 2.86
CA CYS A 154 -2.55 0.74 4.13
C CYS A 154 -4.06 1.00 4.20
N TYR A 155 -4.50 2.01 4.95
CA TYR A 155 -5.92 2.29 5.20
C TYR A 155 -6.73 2.54 3.92
N ASP A 156 -6.11 3.01 2.83
CA ASP A 156 -6.72 3.09 1.50
C ASP A 156 -7.34 1.76 1.06
N LEU A 157 -6.80 0.63 1.54
CA LEU A 157 -7.30 -0.71 1.24
C LEU A 157 -8.78 -0.89 1.63
N ARG A 158 -9.28 -0.14 2.61
CA ARG A 158 -10.70 -0.16 3.01
C ARG A 158 -11.63 0.53 2.03
N PHE A 159 -11.10 1.37 1.14
CA PHE A 159 -11.86 2.22 0.23
C PHE A 159 -11.77 1.64 -1.19
N PRO A 160 -12.77 0.86 -1.67
CA PRO A 160 -12.76 0.31 -3.02
C PRO A 160 -12.62 1.39 -4.11
N GLU A 161 -13.03 2.62 -3.82
CA GLU A 161 -12.93 3.79 -4.71
C GLU A 161 -11.47 4.09 -5.09
N VAL A 162 -10.51 3.88 -4.18
CA VAL A 162 -9.08 4.09 -4.50
C VAL A 162 -8.62 3.11 -5.56
N ALA A 163 -8.94 1.82 -5.38
CA ALA A 163 -8.64 0.79 -6.37
C ALA A 163 -9.37 1.06 -7.69
N ARG A 164 -10.63 1.51 -7.65
CA ARG A 164 -11.37 1.92 -8.86
C ARG A 164 -10.65 3.03 -9.62
N ARG A 165 -10.22 4.09 -8.93
CA ARG A 165 -9.49 5.21 -9.55
C ARG A 165 -8.18 4.75 -10.19
N LEU A 166 -7.47 3.80 -9.59
CA LEU A 166 -6.23 3.25 -10.14
C LEU A 166 -6.49 2.40 -11.39
N VAL A 167 -7.49 1.50 -11.39
CA VAL A 167 -7.81 0.71 -12.60
C VAL A 167 -8.42 1.56 -13.71
N ASP A 168 -9.20 2.59 -13.38
CA ASP A 168 -9.71 3.55 -14.36
C ASP A 168 -8.56 4.39 -14.98
N ALA A 169 -7.43 4.54 -14.25
CA ALA A 169 -6.18 5.10 -14.76
C ALA A 169 -5.27 4.05 -15.44
N GLY A 170 -5.76 2.82 -15.64
CA GLY A 170 -5.07 1.78 -16.39
C GLY A 170 -4.22 0.81 -15.56
N ALA A 171 -4.34 0.79 -14.23
CA ALA A 171 -3.58 -0.14 -13.39
C ALA A 171 -3.93 -1.62 -13.67
N ASP A 172 -2.89 -2.43 -13.79
CA ASP A 172 -2.93 -3.90 -13.90
C ASP A 172 -2.49 -4.58 -12.59
N VAL A 173 -1.71 -3.84 -11.78
CA VAL A 173 -1.22 -4.23 -10.46
C VAL A 173 -1.53 -3.12 -9.47
N LEU A 174 -2.11 -3.45 -8.33
CA LEU A 174 -2.31 -2.53 -7.21
C LEU A 174 -1.30 -2.87 -6.12
N VAL A 175 -0.43 -1.93 -5.77
CA VAL A 175 0.52 -2.11 -4.67
C VAL A 175 0.00 -1.46 -3.40
N VAL A 176 0.17 -2.14 -2.28
CA VAL A 176 -0.33 -1.75 -0.96
C VAL A 176 0.80 -1.89 0.07
N PRO A 177 1.75 -0.96 0.14
CA PRO A 177 2.61 -0.80 1.33
C PRO A 177 1.73 -0.58 2.55
N ALA A 178 1.94 -1.34 3.63
CA ALA A 178 1.12 -1.25 4.83
C ALA A 178 1.87 -1.53 6.14
N ALA A 179 1.52 -0.79 7.18
CA ALA A 179 1.75 -1.10 8.58
C ALA A 179 0.40 -1.46 9.20
N TRP A 180 -0.19 -2.54 8.71
CA TRP A 180 -1.56 -2.92 9.06
C TRP A 180 -1.64 -3.35 10.51
N ALA A 181 -2.28 -2.51 11.34
CA ALA A 181 -2.37 -2.71 12.78
C ALA A 181 -2.92 -4.10 13.13
N ASP A 182 -2.34 -4.73 14.14
CA ASP A 182 -2.82 -5.99 14.67
C ASP A 182 -4.05 -5.81 15.59
N GLY A 183 -4.62 -6.93 16.04
CA GLY A 183 -5.84 -6.95 16.84
C GLY A 183 -6.85 -7.95 16.31
N GLU A 184 -8.00 -8.01 16.99
CA GLU A 184 -9.09 -8.93 16.65
C GLU A 184 -9.54 -8.72 15.20
N HIS A 185 -9.61 -9.82 14.44
CA HIS A 185 -9.98 -9.86 13.01
C HIS A 185 -9.10 -9.05 12.05
N LYS A 186 -8.06 -8.35 12.51
CA LYS A 186 -7.25 -7.48 11.62
C LYS A 186 -6.50 -8.25 10.54
N ALA A 187 -5.96 -9.42 10.90
CA ALA A 187 -5.31 -10.31 9.94
C ALA A 187 -6.30 -10.86 8.91
N ASP A 188 -7.51 -11.22 9.34
CA ASP A 188 -8.58 -11.67 8.44
C ASP A 188 -8.97 -10.54 7.48
N HIS A 189 -9.20 -9.33 8.00
CA HIS A 189 -9.50 -8.15 7.19
C HIS A 189 -8.42 -7.86 6.16
N TRP A 190 -7.14 -7.97 6.54
CA TRP A 190 -6.03 -7.76 5.63
C TRP A 190 -6.12 -8.70 4.41
N THR A 191 -6.15 -10.01 4.66
CA THR A 191 -6.20 -11.01 3.59
C THR A 191 -7.49 -10.91 2.78
N THR A 192 -8.64 -10.73 3.44
CA THR A 192 -9.93 -10.58 2.77
C THR A 192 -9.95 -9.36 1.86
N LEU A 193 -9.45 -8.21 2.32
CA LEU A 193 -9.49 -6.98 1.52
C LEU A 193 -8.50 -7.04 0.36
N LEU A 194 -7.28 -7.57 0.52
CA LEU A 194 -6.36 -7.74 -0.60
C LEU A 194 -6.98 -8.61 -1.70
N ARG A 195 -7.58 -9.74 -1.32
CA ARG A 195 -8.25 -10.63 -2.27
C ARG A 195 -9.47 -9.98 -2.90
N ALA A 196 -10.27 -9.27 -2.10
CA ALA A 196 -11.40 -8.51 -2.63
C ALA A 196 -10.92 -7.52 -3.70
N ARG A 197 -9.93 -6.66 -3.40
CA ARG A 197 -9.39 -5.70 -4.36
C ARG A 197 -8.90 -6.38 -5.63
N ALA A 198 -8.29 -7.56 -5.54
CA ALA A 198 -7.84 -8.29 -6.72
C ALA A 198 -9.03 -8.71 -7.62
N ILE A 199 -10.04 -9.34 -7.00
CA ILE A 199 -11.22 -9.88 -7.68
C ILE A 199 -12.06 -8.77 -8.31
N GLU A 200 -12.45 -7.74 -7.55
CA GLU A 200 -13.29 -6.66 -8.11
C GLU A 200 -12.52 -5.79 -9.11
N SER A 201 -11.19 -5.69 -8.99
CA SER A 201 -10.34 -4.91 -9.90
C SER A 201 -9.90 -5.67 -11.14
N THR A 202 -10.05 -7.01 -11.17
CA THR A 202 -9.44 -7.87 -12.19
C THR A 202 -7.96 -7.48 -12.39
N ALA A 203 -7.25 -7.33 -11.29
CA ALA A 203 -5.88 -6.83 -11.23
C ALA A 203 -5.08 -7.63 -10.19
N TYR A 204 -3.77 -7.73 -10.37
CA TYR A 204 -2.91 -8.23 -9.31
C TYR A 204 -2.96 -7.29 -8.10
N VAL A 205 -2.80 -7.83 -6.90
CA VAL A 205 -2.63 -7.04 -5.67
C VAL A 205 -1.39 -7.49 -4.92
N VAL A 206 -0.53 -6.54 -4.56
CA VAL A 206 0.75 -6.78 -3.90
C VAL A 206 0.75 -6.04 -2.56
N GLY A 207 0.49 -6.76 -1.48
CA GLY A 207 0.53 -6.23 -0.12
C GLY A 207 1.91 -6.44 0.50
N ALA A 208 2.64 -5.37 0.77
CA ALA A 208 3.92 -5.41 1.48
C ALA A 208 3.71 -4.90 2.91
N ALA A 209 3.98 -5.74 3.91
CA ALA A 209 3.58 -5.49 5.30
C ALA A 209 4.78 -5.19 6.21
N GLN A 210 4.65 -4.22 7.12
CA GLN A 210 5.49 -4.18 8.31
C GLN A 210 5.26 -5.45 9.13
N GLN A 211 6.34 -5.99 9.66
CA GLN A 211 6.42 -7.19 10.49
C GLN A 211 6.90 -6.81 11.90
N GLY A 212 6.59 -7.67 12.87
CA GLY A 212 6.89 -7.45 14.27
C GLY A 212 5.74 -6.80 15.05
N ARG A 213 6.09 -6.10 16.13
CA ARG A 213 5.14 -5.66 17.15
C ARG A 213 4.10 -4.66 16.62
N GLY A 214 2.82 -4.90 16.91
CA GLY A 214 1.72 -3.97 16.65
C GLY A 214 1.15 -4.02 15.22
N VAL A 215 1.62 -4.95 14.39
CA VAL A 215 1.22 -5.11 12.99
C VAL A 215 0.98 -6.58 12.63
N THR A 216 0.23 -6.84 11.56
CA THR A 216 -0.12 -8.23 11.17
C THR A 216 0.99 -8.99 10.45
N GLY A 217 1.94 -8.31 9.80
CA GLY A 217 3.14 -8.93 9.20
C GLY A 217 2.96 -9.76 7.92
N ALA A 218 1.74 -9.90 7.41
CA ALA A 218 1.40 -10.86 6.36
C ALA A 218 1.56 -10.31 4.94
N SER A 219 2.80 -10.14 4.46
CA SER A 219 3.05 -9.77 3.06
C SER A 219 2.47 -10.83 2.11
N CYS A 220 1.87 -10.40 1.00
CA CYS A 220 1.09 -11.29 0.13
C CYS A 220 1.01 -10.76 -1.31
N VAL A 221 1.05 -11.68 -2.28
CA VAL A 221 0.79 -11.41 -3.70
C VAL A 221 -0.45 -12.18 -4.13
N VAL A 222 -1.42 -11.49 -4.71
CA VAL A 222 -2.71 -12.04 -5.13
C VAL A 222 -2.92 -11.82 -6.62
N ASP A 223 -3.39 -12.84 -7.33
CA ASP A 223 -3.72 -12.76 -8.75
C ASP A 223 -5.09 -12.10 -9.02
N PRO A 224 -5.41 -11.74 -10.27
CA PRO A 224 -6.70 -11.13 -10.64
C PRO A 224 -7.95 -11.99 -10.34
N LEU A 225 -7.80 -13.29 -10.07
CA LEU A 225 -8.88 -14.20 -9.66
C LEU A 225 -9.02 -14.31 -8.14
N GLY A 226 -8.17 -13.61 -7.37
CA GLY A 226 -8.16 -13.65 -5.91
C GLY A 226 -7.40 -14.84 -5.33
N VAL A 227 -6.55 -15.51 -6.13
CA VAL A 227 -5.67 -16.60 -5.69
C VAL A 227 -4.40 -16.00 -5.12
N VAL A 228 -4.00 -16.46 -3.92
CA VAL A 228 -2.73 -16.06 -3.31
C VAL A 228 -1.60 -16.82 -4.00
N LEU A 229 -0.72 -16.10 -4.69
CA LEU A 229 0.43 -16.66 -5.39
C LEU A 229 1.64 -16.86 -4.47
N ALA A 230 1.81 -15.95 -3.52
CA ALA A 230 2.88 -15.99 -2.53
C ALA A 230 2.43 -15.27 -1.25
N ALA A 231 2.90 -15.74 -0.09
CA ALA A 231 2.69 -15.10 1.19
C ALA A 231 3.93 -15.28 2.08
N ALA A 232 4.20 -14.31 2.95
CA ALA A 232 5.33 -14.31 3.88
C ALA A 232 4.97 -13.59 5.19
N GLY A 233 5.57 -14.04 6.30
CA GLY A 233 5.27 -13.57 7.66
C GLY A 233 3.85 -13.92 8.13
N GLY A 234 3.33 -13.14 9.08
CA GLY A 234 2.02 -13.34 9.69
C GLY A 234 2.09 -13.64 11.20
N ARG A 235 0.92 -13.64 11.87
CA ARG A 235 0.86 -13.91 13.32
C ARG A 235 1.38 -15.32 13.63
N GLY A 236 2.39 -15.38 14.50
CA GLY A 236 3.02 -16.62 14.96
C GLY A 236 4.03 -17.23 13.97
N ALA A 237 4.33 -16.55 12.86
CA ALA A 237 5.25 -17.04 11.85
C ALA A 237 6.72 -16.83 12.22
N ASP A 238 7.04 -15.86 13.08
CA ASP A 238 8.42 -15.43 13.35
C ASP A 238 8.61 -15.07 14.83
N ASP A 239 9.79 -15.37 15.40
CA ASP A 239 10.26 -14.73 16.62
C ASP A 239 10.62 -13.25 16.34
N ASP A 240 10.72 -12.41 17.38
CA ASP A 240 11.03 -10.98 17.18
C ASP A 240 12.44 -10.72 16.65
N ALA A 241 13.30 -11.75 16.61
CA ALA A 241 14.69 -11.68 16.18
C ALA A 241 14.90 -12.06 14.70
N SER A 242 13.93 -12.72 14.06
CA SER A 242 14.04 -13.15 12.66
C SER A 242 14.00 -11.95 11.70
N PRO A 243 14.82 -11.94 10.63
CA PRO A 243 14.78 -10.91 9.61
C PRO A 243 13.43 -10.90 8.90
N GLY A 244 13.08 -9.75 8.33
CA GLY A 244 11.84 -9.64 7.56
C GLY A 244 11.82 -10.57 6.34
N THR A 245 10.65 -11.11 6.01
CA THR A 245 10.50 -12.09 4.92
C THR A 245 9.69 -11.51 3.76
N ALA A 246 10.09 -11.82 2.53
CA ALA A 246 9.42 -11.34 1.32
C ALA A 246 8.55 -12.42 0.66
N ALA A 247 7.38 -12.04 0.18
CA ALA A 247 6.58 -12.88 -0.72
C ALA A 247 6.97 -12.56 -2.17
N VAL A 248 7.44 -13.57 -2.90
CA VAL A 248 7.99 -13.40 -4.26
C VAL A 248 7.14 -14.16 -5.27
N ALA A 249 6.77 -13.49 -6.37
CA ALA A 249 5.96 -14.09 -7.43
C ALA A 249 6.31 -13.50 -8.81
N SER A 250 5.84 -14.15 -9.87
CA SER A 250 5.88 -13.63 -11.24
C SER A 250 4.48 -13.15 -11.65
N LEU A 251 4.38 -11.94 -12.16
CA LEU A 251 3.14 -11.32 -12.62
C LEU A 251 3.13 -11.31 -14.15
N ASP A 252 2.11 -11.90 -14.76
CA ASP A 252 2.00 -12.03 -16.21
C ASP A 252 0.91 -11.08 -16.75
N PRO A 253 1.25 -10.12 -17.64
CA PRO A 253 0.25 -9.28 -18.33
C PRO A 253 -0.88 -10.06 -19.01
N ASP A 254 -0.59 -11.26 -19.50
CA ASP A 254 -1.56 -12.05 -20.26
C ASP A 254 -2.66 -12.60 -19.34
N VAL A 255 -2.36 -12.83 -18.06
CA VAL A 255 -3.36 -13.23 -17.05
C VAL A 255 -4.37 -12.11 -16.81
N VAL A 256 -3.92 -10.85 -16.69
CA VAL A 256 -4.82 -9.69 -16.52
C VAL A 256 -5.75 -9.56 -17.73
N THR A 257 -5.16 -9.67 -18.94
CA THR A 257 -5.91 -9.61 -20.20
C THR A 257 -6.97 -10.71 -20.27
N ALA A 258 -6.57 -11.97 -20.06
CA ALA A 258 -7.48 -13.10 -20.12
C ALA A 258 -8.61 -13.03 -19.09
N VAL A 259 -8.33 -12.55 -17.86
CA VAL A 259 -9.35 -12.38 -16.82
C VAL A 259 -10.35 -11.29 -17.19
N ARG A 260 -9.89 -10.16 -17.73
CA ARG A 260 -10.76 -9.05 -18.18
C ARG A 260 -11.60 -9.43 -19.40
N GLU A 261 -11.08 -10.23 -20.31
CA GLU A 261 -11.84 -10.76 -21.45
C GLU A 261 -12.94 -11.72 -20.99
N ARG A 262 -12.62 -12.64 -20.07
CA ARG A 262 -13.58 -13.62 -19.54
C ARG A 262 -14.61 -13.00 -18.62
N ASN A 263 -14.22 -12.01 -17.82
CA ASN A 263 -15.08 -11.28 -16.90
C ASN A 263 -14.89 -9.77 -17.10
N PRO A 264 -15.64 -9.14 -18.04
CA PRO A 264 -15.53 -7.72 -18.35
C PRO A 264 -16.27 -6.85 -17.30
N SER A 265 -16.15 -7.20 -16.01
CA SER A 265 -16.84 -6.53 -14.90
C SER A 265 -16.55 -5.03 -14.84
N LEU A 266 -15.32 -4.62 -15.16
CA LEU A 266 -14.93 -3.21 -15.22
C LEU A 266 -15.71 -2.45 -16.30
N ALA A 267 -15.86 -3.01 -17.50
CA ALA A 267 -16.62 -2.42 -18.60
C ALA A 267 -18.14 -2.43 -18.35
N ASN A 268 -18.61 -3.38 -17.53
CA ASN A 268 -20.03 -3.54 -17.20
C ASN A 268 -20.54 -2.55 -16.13
N ARG A 269 -19.66 -1.76 -15.50
CA ARG A 269 -20.01 -0.77 -14.46
C ARG A 269 -21.03 0.26 -14.99
N ARG A 270 -22.02 0.61 -14.18
CA ARG A 270 -23.16 1.48 -14.58
C ARG A 270 -23.20 2.84 -13.91
N TYR A 271 -22.55 3.01 -12.77
CA TYR A 271 -22.58 4.24 -11.98
C TYR A 271 -21.20 4.53 -11.36
N ARG A 272 -20.98 5.80 -11.03
CA ARG A 272 -19.87 6.23 -10.20
C ARG A 272 -20.28 6.17 -8.73
N VAL A 273 -19.35 5.79 -7.86
CA VAL A 273 -19.51 5.86 -6.40
C VAL A 273 -18.75 7.08 -5.93
N VAL A 274 -19.47 8.03 -5.34
CA VAL A 274 -18.90 9.23 -4.71
C VAL A 274 -19.48 9.34 -3.31
N PRO A 275 -18.69 9.70 -2.29
CA PRO A 275 -19.22 9.97 -0.97
C PRO A 275 -20.29 11.07 -1.06
N GLY A 276 -21.54 10.72 -0.75
CA GLY A 276 -22.65 11.66 -0.67
C GLY A 276 -22.74 12.30 0.70
N ALA A 277 -23.45 13.44 0.79
CA ALA A 277 -23.88 13.93 2.09
C ALA A 277 -24.77 12.88 2.77
N PRO A 278 -24.72 12.72 4.11
CA PRO A 278 -25.66 11.87 4.82
C PRO A 278 -27.08 12.30 4.46
N VAL A 279 -27.90 11.37 3.95
CA VAL A 279 -29.32 11.64 3.79
C VAL A 279 -29.88 11.77 5.20
N ALA A 280 -30.40 12.96 5.56
CA ALA A 280 -31.04 13.15 6.84
C ALA A 280 -32.15 12.09 6.98
N SER A 281 -32.08 11.28 8.05
CA SER A 281 -33.17 10.38 8.38
C SER A 281 -34.47 11.19 8.44
N PRO A 282 -35.56 10.76 7.80
CA PRO A 282 -36.83 11.44 7.99
C PRO A 282 -37.10 11.43 9.49
N ALA A 283 -37.31 12.63 10.06
CA ALA A 283 -37.78 12.75 11.43
C ALA A 283 -38.99 11.82 11.57
N GLY A 284 -38.90 10.86 12.50
CA GLY A 284 -40.03 9.99 12.82
C GLY A 284 -41.25 10.88 13.10
N PRO A 285 -42.47 10.44 12.75
CA PRO A 285 -43.64 11.28 12.92
C PRO A 285 -43.74 11.67 14.40
N ASP A 286 -43.67 12.97 14.67
CA ASP A 286 -44.08 13.54 15.95
C ASP A 286 -45.48 12.99 16.26
N GLY A 287 -45.52 12.00 17.15
CA GLY A 287 -46.77 11.41 17.60
C GLY A 287 -47.59 12.51 18.28
N PRO A 288 -48.85 12.75 17.88
CA PRO A 288 -49.66 13.76 18.52
C PRO A 288 -49.92 13.35 19.97
N GLY A 289 -49.84 14.35 20.85
CA GLY A 289 -49.94 14.20 22.29
C GLY A 289 -51.10 13.30 22.72
N ARG A 290 -50.80 12.40 23.66
CA ARG A 290 -51.84 11.80 24.49
C ARG A 290 -52.01 12.67 25.74
N THR A 291 -53.09 13.42 25.70
CA THR A 291 -53.74 14.11 26.81
C THR A 291 -53.95 13.16 27.98
N ARG A 292 -53.77 13.70 29.18
CA ARG A 292 -54.10 13.10 30.48
C ARG A 292 -55.54 12.59 30.53
N CYS A 293 -55.72 11.39 31.08
CA CYS A 293 -56.79 11.02 32.00
C CYS A 293 -56.19 10.04 33.01
#